data_AF-A0A9E4AJ04-F1
#
_entry.id   AF-A0A9E4AJ04-F1
#
_cell.length_a   1.000
_cell.length_b   1.000
_cell.length_c   1.000
_cell.angle_alpha   90.00
_cell.angle_beta   90.00
_cell.angle_gamma   90.00
#
_symmetry.space_group_name_H-M   'P 1'
#
loop_
_entity.id
_entity.type
_entity.pdbx_description
1 polymer ?
#
loop_
_entity_poly.entity_id
_entity_poly.type
_entity_poly.pdbx_seq_one_letter_code
_entity_poly.pdbx_strand_id
1 'polypeptide(L)'
;VRRVTVEDALVDTGATRLSLPQPIIEQLGLTPLSKAKARTSNGIVDRTIYSEVRFTLLEREGTLPITDLPAGLPVLVGHMVLEQLDLCVDIRKGLIYNPDHDNEWIDEAY
;
A
#
# COMPACT_ATOMS: atom_id res chain seq x y z
N VAL A 1 5.24 16.21 12.32
CA VAL A 1 4.91 15.12 11.37
C VAL A 1 4.59 13.88 12.17
N ARG A 2 3.41 13.27 11.98
CA ARG A 2 3.00 12.00 12.62
C ARG A 2 3.58 10.83 11.83
N ARG A 3 4.01 9.76 12.50
CA ARG A 3 4.65 8.60 11.87
C ARG A 3 4.32 7.30 12.61
N VAL A 4 4.45 6.18 11.90
CA VAL A 4 4.26 4.82 12.41
C VAL A 4 5.17 3.88 11.63
N THR A 5 5.78 2.92 12.32
CA THR A 5 6.45 1.77 11.70
C THR A 5 5.53 0.57 11.84
N VAL A 6 5.35 -0.18 10.76
CA VAL A 6 4.50 -1.37 10.71
C VAL A 6 5.39 -2.56 10.39
N GLU A 7 5.53 -3.48 11.33
CA GLU A 7 6.44 -4.63 11.23
C GLU A 7 5.85 -5.78 10.40
N ASP A 8 4.52 -5.88 10.33
CA ASP A 8 3.75 -7.01 9.79
C ASP A 8 2.80 -6.59 8.66
N ALA A 9 3.23 -5.67 7.81
CA ALA A 9 2.50 -5.32 6.60
C ALA A 9 2.48 -6.51 5.61
N LEU A 10 1.31 -6.80 5.05
CA LEU A 10 1.10 -7.89 4.10
C LEU A 10 1.16 -7.36 2.68
N VAL A 11 2.05 -7.92 1.86
CA VAL A 11 2.03 -7.70 0.41
C VAL A 11 0.87 -8.51 -0.19
N ASP A 12 -0.11 -7.81 -0.74
CA ASP A 12 -1.32 -8.38 -1.32
C ASP A 12 -1.48 -7.86 -2.76
N THR A 13 -1.05 -8.66 -3.73
CA THR A 13 -1.17 -8.31 -5.16
C THR A 13 -2.61 -8.21 -5.63
N GLY A 14 -3.59 -8.72 -4.86
CA GLY A 14 -5.02 -8.53 -5.10
C GLY A 14 -5.56 -7.18 -4.62
N ALA A 15 -4.82 -6.47 -3.76
CA ALA A 15 -5.14 -5.11 -3.33
C ALA A 15 -4.61 -4.07 -4.34
N THR A 16 -5.35 -2.98 -4.52
CA THR A 16 -4.96 -1.90 -5.43
C THR A 16 -4.00 -0.91 -4.76
N ARG A 17 -4.37 -0.38 -3.60
CA ARG A 17 -3.67 0.72 -2.90
C ARG A 17 -2.95 0.22 -1.65
N LEU A 18 -2.12 1.08 -1.06
CA LEU A 18 -1.79 0.96 0.36
C LEU A 18 -3.06 1.12 1.19
N SER A 19 -3.38 0.11 2.00
CA SER A 19 -4.62 0.06 2.78
C SER A 19 -4.27 0.01 4.27
N LEU A 20 -4.78 0.96 5.04
CA LEU A 20 -4.42 1.13 6.45
C LEU A 20 -5.60 0.81 7.36
N PRO A 21 -5.40 0.08 8.47
CA PRO A 21 -6.39 -0.05 9.52
C PRO A 21 -6.78 1.31 10.09
N GLN A 22 -8.07 1.48 10.40
CA GLN A 22 -8.60 2.74 10.93
C GLN A 22 -7.80 3.34 12.11
N PRO A 23 -7.31 2.57 13.10
CA PRO A 23 -6.47 3.11 14.18
C PRO A 23 -5.18 3.78 13.69
N ILE A 24 -4.56 3.24 12.62
CA ILE A 24 -3.35 3.82 12.02
C ILE A 24 -3.68 5.12 11.30
N ILE A 25 -4.80 5.16 10.58
CA ILE A 25 -5.32 6.37 9.91
C ILE A 25 -5.55 7.49 10.93
N GLU A 26 -6.18 7.18 12.05
CA GLU A 26 -6.43 8.11 13.15
C GLU A 26 -5.13 8.60 13.79
N GLN A 27 -4.20 7.69 14.07
CA GLN A 27 -2.87 8.02 14.60
C GLN A 27 -2.11 8.97 13.66
N LEU A 28 -2.17 8.74 12.35
CA LEU A 28 -1.54 9.60 11.34
C LEU A 28 -2.32 10.90 11.10
N GLY A 29 -3.59 10.96 11.47
CA GLY A 29 -4.45 12.14 11.29
C GLY A 29 -4.83 12.40 9.84
N LEU A 30 -5.01 11.35 9.05
CA LEU A 30 -5.31 11.50 7.62
C LEU A 30 -6.74 11.99 7.42
N THR A 31 -6.94 12.85 6.43
CA THR A 31 -8.26 13.44 6.14
C THR A 31 -8.98 12.62 5.07
N PRO A 32 -10.29 12.35 5.21
CA PRO A 32 -11.05 11.66 4.18
C PRO A 32 -11.21 12.57 2.94
N LEU A 33 -10.99 12.01 1.75
CA LEU A 33 -11.07 12.72 0.48
C LEU A 33 -12.30 12.30 -0.34
N SER A 34 -12.54 11.00 -0.45
CA SER A 34 -13.61 10.46 -1.28
C SER A 34 -14.02 9.04 -0.85
N LYS A 35 -15.01 8.47 -1.53
CA LYS A 35 -15.41 7.07 -1.39
C LYS A 35 -15.13 6.32 -2.70
N ALA A 36 -14.77 5.05 -2.59
CA ALA A 36 -14.58 4.16 -3.71
C ALA A 36 -15.20 2.78 -3.42
N LYS A 37 -15.76 2.14 -4.45
CA LYS A 37 -16.19 0.74 -4.34
C LYS A 37 -14.96 -0.16 -4.45
N ALA A 38 -14.80 -1.05 -3.47
CA ALA A 38 -13.76 -2.07 -3.47
C ALA A 38 -14.39 -3.47 -3.53
N ARG A 39 -13.84 -4.33 -4.39
CA ARG A 39 -14.18 -5.75 -4.39
C ARG A 39 -13.34 -6.46 -3.33
N THR A 40 -13.99 -7.21 -2.46
CA THR A 40 -13.36 -8.06 -1.44
C THR A 40 -13.82 -9.50 -1.61
N SER A 41 -13.20 -10.43 -0.88
CA SER A 41 -13.66 -11.82 -0.80
C SER A 41 -15.10 -11.96 -0.29
N ASN A 42 -15.58 -10.98 0.49
CA ASN A 42 -16.94 -10.95 1.04
C ASN A 42 -17.94 -10.13 0.20
N GLY A 43 -17.54 -9.69 -1.00
CA GLY A 43 -18.37 -8.89 -1.90
C GLY A 43 -17.88 -7.44 -2.06
N ILE A 44 -18.71 -6.61 -2.66
CA ILE A 44 -18.39 -5.20 -2.94
C ILE A 44 -18.75 -4.35 -1.72
N VAL A 45 -17.80 -3.56 -1.25
CA VAL A 45 -17.97 -2.64 -0.11
C VAL A 45 -17.55 -1.22 -0.49
N ASP A 46 -18.09 -0.23 0.19
CA ASP A 46 -17.59 1.15 0.10
C ASP A 46 -16.40 1.32 1.04
N ARG A 47 -15.30 1.83 0.48
CA ARG A 47 -14.09 2.23 1.20
C ARG A 47 -13.92 3.74 1.12
N THR A 48 -13.26 4.31 2.11
CA THR A 48 -12.86 5.71 2.14
C THR A 48 -11.45 5.83 1.59
N ILE A 49 -11.24 6.81 0.71
CA ILE A 49 -9.91 7.23 0.31
C ILE A 49 -9.52 8.40 1.20
N TYR A 50 -8.32 8.35 1.77
CA TYR A 50 -7.77 9.39 2.63
C TYR A 50 -6.61 10.12 1.96
N SER A 51 -6.20 11.24 2.56
CA SER A 51 -5.04 12.03 2.16
C SER A 51 -3.78 11.18 2.01
N GLU A 52 -2.87 11.66 1.19
CA GLU A 52 -1.63 10.97 0.88
C GLU A 52 -0.76 10.72 2.12
N VAL A 53 -0.02 9.61 2.07
CA VAL A 53 1.05 9.31 3.02
C VAL A 53 2.37 9.19 2.27
N ARG A 54 3.45 9.66 2.90
CA ARG A 54 4.81 9.29 2.52
C ARG A 54 5.14 7.96 3.20
N PHE A 55 5.63 7.00 2.45
CA PHE A 55 5.94 5.66 2.94
C PHE A 55 7.28 5.17 2.39
N THR A 56 7.93 4.25 3.11
CA THR A 56 9.21 3.66 2.70
C THR A 56 9.12 2.14 2.80
N LEU A 57 9.47 1.44 1.72
CA LEU A 57 9.63 -0.02 1.67
C LEU A 57 10.93 -0.35 0.95
N LEU A 58 11.72 -1.29 1.47
CA LEU A 58 13.02 -1.67 0.90
C LEU A 58 13.86 -0.45 0.49
N GLU A 59 13.98 0.53 1.39
CA GLU A 59 14.75 1.78 1.16
C GLU A 59 14.23 2.71 0.04
N ARG A 60 13.16 2.34 -0.68
CA ARG A 60 12.49 3.17 -1.68
C ARG A 60 11.32 3.91 -1.06
N GLU A 61 11.15 5.19 -1.40
CA GLU A 61 10.16 6.07 -0.80
C GLU A 61 9.10 6.53 -1.81
N GLY A 62 7.82 6.31 -1.49
CA GLY A 62 6.71 6.71 -2.34
C GLY A 62 5.75 7.67 -1.63
N THR A 63 4.81 8.22 -2.39
CA THR A 63 3.67 8.98 -1.85
C THR A 63 2.40 8.66 -2.64
N LEU A 64 1.31 8.33 -1.94
CA LEU A 64 0.00 8.08 -2.57
C LEU A 64 -1.18 8.23 -1.58
N PRO A 65 -2.40 8.52 -2.06
CA PRO A 65 -3.65 8.43 -1.29
C PRO A 65 -4.01 6.98 -0.92
N ILE A 66 -4.27 6.75 0.37
CA ILE A 66 -4.52 5.41 0.94
C ILE A 66 -6.02 5.09 1.03
N THR A 67 -6.36 3.84 1.33
CA THR A 67 -7.73 3.43 1.65
C THR A 67 -7.85 2.77 3.03
N ASP A 68 -9.04 2.74 3.61
CA ASP A 68 -9.28 2.17 4.94
C ASP A 68 -9.47 0.65 4.97
N LEU A 69 -9.08 0.08 6.11
CA LEU A 69 -9.44 -1.26 6.54
C LEU A 69 -10.11 -1.23 7.92
N PRO A 70 -10.99 -2.20 8.21
CA PRO A 70 -11.45 -2.45 9.57
C PRO A 70 -10.26 -2.64 10.52
N ALA A 71 -10.44 -2.27 11.79
CA ALA A 71 -9.44 -2.52 12.82
C ALA A 71 -9.15 -4.04 12.94
N GLY A 72 -7.89 -4.37 13.24
CA GLY A 72 -7.43 -5.75 13.42
C GLY A 72 -7.04 -6.48 12.13
N LEU A 73 -7.22 -5.88 10.96
CA LEU A 73 -6.60 -6.36 9.73
C LEU A 73 -5.15 -5.85 9.61
N PRO A 74 -4.25 -6.56 8.93
CA PRO A 74 -2.91 -6.05 8.65
C PRO A 74 -2.98 -4.89 7.66
N VAL A 75 -1.94 -4.05 7.65
CA VAL A 75 -1.72 -3.12 6.53
C VAL A 75 -1.53 -3.93 5.26
N LEU A 76 -2.20 -3.54 4.18
CA LEU A 76 -2.04 -4.19 2.87
C LEU A 76 -1.23 -3.31 1.93
N VAL A 77 -0.19 -3.89 1.35
CA VAL A 77 0.64 -3.28 0.30
C VAL A 77 0.13 -3.80 -1.04
N GLY A 78 -0.66 -2.97 -1.72
CA GLY A 78 -1.26 -3.30 -3.03
C GLY A 78 -0.35 -3.00 -4.23
N HIS A 79 -0.78 -3.38 -5.43
CA HIS A 79 0.04 -3.28 -6.64
C HIS A 79 0.46 -1.86 -7.00
N MET A 80 -0.31 -0.80 -6.69
CA MET A 80 0.13 0.57 -6.94
C MET A 80 1.42 0.91 -6.19
N VAL A 81 1.63 0.35 -4.99
CA VAL A 81 2.89 0.52 -4.25
C VAL A 81 4.00 -0.25 -4.92
N LEU A 82 3.73 -1.48 -5.36
CA LEU A 82 4.71 -2.35 -6.00
C LEU A 82 5.19 -1.74 -7.32
N GLU A 83 4.27 -1.25 -8.15
CA GLU A 83 4.58 -0.55 -9.40
C GLU A 83 5.32 0.76 -9.13
N GLN A 84 4.81 1.62 -8.23
CA GLN A 84 5.44 2.91 -7.94
C GLN A 84 6.87 2.76 -7.43
N LEU A 85 7.15 1.74 -6.63
CA LEU A 85 8.48 1.47 -6.08
C LEU A 85 9.30 0.49 -6.92
N ASP A 86 8.80 0.04 -8.08
CA ASP A 86 9.43 -0.94 -8.95
C ASP A 86 9.93 -2.20 -8.19
N LEU A 87 8.99 -2.79 -7.44
CA LEU A 87 9.20 -3.97 -6.60
C LEU A 87 8.44 -5.18 -7.17
N CYS A 88 9.00 -6.37 -6.99
CA CYS A 88 8.39 -7.63 -7.39
C CYS A 88 8.14 -8.56 -6.20
N VAL A 89 7.18 -9.46 -6.36
CA VAL A 89 6.94 -10.55 -5.42
C VAL A 89 7.53 -11.83 -5.99
N ASP A 90 8.56 -12.35 -5.33
CA ASP A 90 9.15 -13.65 -5.59
C ASP A 90 8.55 -14.69 -4.63
N ILE A 91 8.12 -15.84 -5.16
CA ILE A 91 7.44 -16.88 -4.37
C ILE A 91 8.32 -17.52 -3.29
N ARG A 92 9.65 -17.41 -3.40
CA ARG A 92 10.62 -17.97 -2.44
C ARG A 92 11.21 -16.90 -1.53
N LYS A 93 11.45 -15.70 -2.07
CA LYS A 93 12.14 -14.60 -1.36
C LYS A 93 11.20 -13.57 -0.76
N GLY A 94 9.92 -13.56 -1.18
CA GLY A 94 8.97 -12.52 -0.80
C GLY A 94 9.16 -11.26 -1.64
N LEU A 95 9.05 -10.09 -1.01
CA LEU A 95 9.21 -8.80 -1.67
C LEU A 95 10.69 -8.55 -2.03
N ILE A 96 10.96 -8.26 -3.29
CA ILE A 96 12.29 -7.98 -3.83
C ILE A 96 12.25 -6.73 -4.72
N TYR A 97 13.42 -6.14 -4.99
CA TYR A 97 13.56 -5.21 -6.11
C TYR A 97 13.29 -5.90 -7.44
N ASN A 98 12.85 -5.16 -8.45
CA ASN A 98 12.56 -5.72 -9.76
C ASN A 98 13.86 -6.27 -10.42
N PRO A 99 13.96 -7.60 -10.64
CA PRO A 99 15.15 -8.20 -11.24
C PRO A 99 15.27 -7.92 -12.74
N ASP A 100 14.18 -7.57 -13.44
CA ASP A 100 14.22 -7.23 -14.87
C ASP A 100 14.90 -5.87 -15.11
N HIS A 101 15.03 -5.06 -14.06
CA HIS A 101 15.71 -3.76 -14.05
C HIS A 101 17.08 -3.80 -13.36
N ASP A 102 17.71 -4.98 -13.26
CA ASP A 102 18.97 -5.16 -12.52
C ASP A 102 18.89 -4.68 -11.04
N ASN A 103 17.68 -4.65 -10.47
CA ASN A 103 17.35 -4.07 -9.15
C ASN A 103 17.52 -2.55 -9.04
N GLU A 104 17.74 -1.84 -10.14
CA GLU A 104 17.59 -0.38 -10.21
C GLU A 104 16.10 -0.01 -10.08
N TRP A 105 15.81 1.26 -9.80
CA TRP A 105 14.44 1.76 -9.77
C TRP A 105 14.13 2.44 -11.10
N ILE A 106 13.30 1.78 -11.92
CA ILE A 106 12.90 2.28 -13.24
C ILE A 106 11.38 2.40 -13.30
N ASP A 107 10.90 3.57 -13.71
CA ASP A 107 9.47 3.79 -14.01
C ASP A 107 9.16 3.27 -15.42
N GLU A 108 8.25 2.30 -15.51
CA GLU A 108 7.73 1.83 -16.80
C GLU A 108 6.62 2.76 -17.30
N ALA A 109 6.76 3.24 -18.54
CA ALA A 109 5.88 4.24 -19.13
C ALA A 109 5.19 3.78 -20.42
N TYR A 110 5.22 2.48 -20.74
CA TYR A 110 4.74 1.93 -22.01
C TYR A 110 4.21 0.50 -21.93
#